data_AF-A0A022W798-F1
#
_entry.id   AF-A0A022W798-F1
#
_cell.length_a   1.000
_cell.length_b   1.000
_cell.length_c   1.000
_cell.angle_alpha   90.00
_cell.angle_beta   90.00
_cell.angle_gamma   90.00
#
_symmetry.space_group_name_H-M   'P 1'
#
loop_
_entity.id
_entity.type
_entity.pdbx_description
1 polymer ?
#
loop_
_entity_poly.entity_id
_entity_poly.type
_entity_poly.pdbx_seq_one_letter_code
_entity_poly.pdbx_strand_id
1 'polypeptide(L)' 'MSKSLTSAFYCTGWDEGVMNMTVGEKCILTISGDYAYGDRGFPGLIPPNSTLVL' A
#
# COMPACT_ATOMS: atom_id res chain seq x y z
N MET A 1 -0.19 -5.37 25.66
CA MET A 1 -1.51 -5.39 24.98
C MET A 1 -1.41 -4.52 23.74
N SER A 2 -0.70 -5.01 22.70
CA SER A 2 -0.48 -4.29 21.43
C SER A 2 -1.41 -4.94 20.42
N LYS A 3 -2.52 -4.26 20.11
CA LYS A 3 -3.43 -4.72 19.06
C LYS A 3 -2.75 -4.43 17.72
N SER A 4 -2.24 -5.49 17.08
CA SER A 4 -1.91 -5.50 15.66
C SER A 4 -3.16 -5.09 14.87
N LEU A 5 -3.19 -3.83 14.42
CA LEU A 5 -4.35 -3.24 13.70
C LEU A 5 -4.00 -2.76 12.29
N THR A 6 -2.80 -3.00 11.77
CA THR A 6 -2.34 -2.26 10.57
C THR A 6 -1.81 -3.09 9.40
N SER A 7 -1.67 -4.42 9.52
CA SER A 7 -1.00 -5.20 8.45
C SER A 7 -1.80 -5.37 7.15
N ALA A 8 -3.09 -5.00 7.12
CA ALA A 8 -3.95 -5.23 5.94
C ALA A 8 -3.92 -4.10 4.89
N PHE A 9 -3.48 -2.89 5.26
CA PHE A 9 -3.46 -1.72 4.37
C PHE A 9 -2.06 -1.29 3.93
N TYR A 10 -1.03 -1.78 4.61
CA TYR A 10 0.35 -1.44 4.32
C TYR A 10 0.90 -2.42 3.29
N CYS A 11 1.09 -1.93 2.07
CA CYS A 11 1.81 -2.62 1.01
C CYS A 11 3.23 -2.07 0.89
N THR A 12 4.15 -2.82 0.30
CA THR A 12 5.57 -2.44 0.20
C THR A 12 5.76 -1.07 -0.45
N GLY A 13 5.00 -0.76 -1.51
CA GLY A 13 5.07 0.55 -2.16
C GLY A 13 4.59 1.72 -1.30
N TRP A 14 3.72 1.47 -0.31
CA TRP A 14 3.31 2.50 0.65
C TRP A 14 4.44 2.80 1.64
N ASP A 15 5.09 1.77 2.17
CA ASP A 15 6.24 1.94 3.07
C ASP A 15 7.36 2.70 2.37
N GLU A 16 7.75 2.29 1.16
CA GLU A 16 8.79 2.96 0.39
C GLU A 16 8.40 4.40 0.00
N GLY A 17 7.15 4.63 -0.38
CA GLY A 17 6.66 5.95 -0.76
C GLY A 17 6.66 6.94 0.42
N VAL A 18 6.11 6.53 1.57
CA VAL A 18 6.01 7.37 2.76
C VAL A 18 7.39 7.66 3.36
N MET A 19 8.34 6.73 3.29
CA MET A 19 9.70 6.94 3.78
C MET A 19 10.45 8.06 3.04
N ASN A 20 10.01 8.42 1.82
CA ASN A 20 10.58 9.53 1.05
C ASN A 20 9.86 10.87 1.27
N MET A 21 8.78 10.90 2.06
CA MET A 21 7.98 12.11 2.28
C MET A 21 8.47 12.92 3.47
N THR A 22 8.23 14.24 3.40
CA THR A 22 8.42 15.14 4.54
C THR A 22 7.14 15.28 5.37
N VAL A 23 7.29 15.58 6.67
CA VAL A 23 6.14 15.74 7.56
C VAL A 23 5.29 16.92 7.11
N GLY A 24 4.01 16.65 6.82
CA GLY A 24 3.05 17.64 6.33
C GLY A 24 2.93 17.70 4.81
N GLU A 25 3.75 16.95 4.08
CA GLU A 25 3.66 16.82 2.62
C GLU A 25 2.42 16.02 2.20
N LYS A 26 1.85 16.38 1.06
CA LYS A 26 0.79 15.62 0.38
C LYS A 26 1.28 15.26 -1.01
N CYS A 27 1.36 13.98 -1.31
CA CYS A 27 1.66 13.47 -2.64
C CYS A 27 0.63 12.42 -3.04
N ILE A 28 0.63 12.04 -4.32
CA ILE A 28 -0.13 10.91 -4.83
C ILE A 28 0.88 9.81 -5.12
N LEU A 29 0.68 8.63 -4.54
CA LEU A 29 1.52 7.45 -4.76
C LEU A 29 0.84 6.55 -5.78
N THR A 30 1.52 6.29 -6.90
CA THR A 30 1.11 5.26 -7.87
C THR A 30 1.96 4.01 -7.64
N ILE A 31 1.34 2.95 -7.16
CA ILE A 31 2.01 1.72 -6.73
C ILE A 31 1.60 0.59 -7.68
N SER A 32 2.57 -0.01 -8.37
CA SER A 32 2.33 -1.17 -9.23
C SER A 32 1.90 -2.39 -8.44
N GLY A 33 1.17 -3.31 -9.09
CA GLY A 33 0.56 -4.46 -8.43
C GLY A 33 1.52 -5.34 -7.63
N ASP A 34 2.74 -5.51 -8.11
CA ASP A 34 3.84 -6.26 -7.47
C ASP A 34 4.34 -5.62 -6.17
N TYR A 35 4.29 -4.29 -6.05
CA TYR A 35 4.56 -3.54 -4.83
C TYR A 35 3.32 -3.30 -3.97
N ALA A 36 2.13 -3.68 -4.47
CA ALA A 36 0.85 -3.62 -3.79
C ALA A 36 0.47 -4.98 -3.17
N TYR A 37 -0.51 -5.67 -3.75
CA TYR A 37 -1.05 -6.95 -3.24
C TYR A 37 -0.63 -8.17 -4.08
N GLY A 38 0.20 -7.96 -5.11
CA GLY A 38 0.73 -8.97 -6.02
C GLY A 38 -0.35 -9.81 -6.70
N ASP A 39 0.04 -11.02 -7.12
CA ASP A 39 -0.84 -12.00 -7.76
C ASP A 39 -2.00 -12.46 -6.87
N ARG A 40 -1.90 -12.25 -5.56
CA ARG A 40 -2.93 -12.65 -4.61
C ARG A 40 -4.10 -11.66 -4.59
N GLY A 41 -3.83 -10.38 -4.83
CA GLY A 41 -4.81 -9.31 -4.61
C GLY A 41 -5.29 -9.26 -3.16
N PHE A 42 -6.42 -8.59 -2.94
CA PHE A 42 -7.14 -8.57 -1.67
C PHE A 42 -8.54 -9.14 -1.86
N PRO A 43 -8.89 -10.26 -1.19
CA PRO A 43 -10.17 -10.93 -1.36
C PRO A 43 -11.36 -9.97 -1.25
N GLY A 44 -12.21 -9.93 -2.29
CA GLY A 44 -13.43 -9.13 -2.31
C GLY A 44 -13.26 -7.63 -2.54
N LEU A 45 -12.04 -7.12 -2.76
CA LEU A 45 -11.81 -5.69 -2.99
C LEU A 45 -10.82 -5.39 -4.11
N ILE A 46 -9.67 -6.07 -4.14
CA ILE A 46 -8.55 -5.72 -5.04
C ILE A 46 -8.20 -6.93 -5.90
N PRO A 47 -8.39 -6.88 -7.22
CA PRO A 47 -7.96 -7.94 -8.12
C PRO A 47 -6.44 -8.18 -8.09
N PRO A 48 -5.97 -9.38 -8.45
CA PRO A 48 -4.55 -9.68 -8.66
C PRO A 48 -3.84 -8.63 -9.54
N ASN A 49 -2.62 -8.25 -9.16
CA ASN A 49 -1.75 -7.32 -9.89
C ASN A 49 -2.36 -5.93 -10.20
N SER A 50 -3.31 -5.49 -9.38
CA SER A 50 -3.91 -4.16 -9.56
C SER A 50 -2.97 -3.05 -9.11
N THR A 51 -2.80 -2.03 -9.94
CA THR A 51 -2.13 -0.79 -9.57
C THR A 51 -3.01 0.01 -8.61
N LEU A 52 -2.41 0.53 -7.53
CA LEU A 52 -3.08 1.41 -6.57
C LEU A 52 -2.65 2.86 -6.81
N VAL A 53 -3.61 3.77 -6.61
CA VAL A 53 -3.37 5.22 -6.59
C VAL A 53 -3.89 5.74 -5.26
N LEU A 54 -3.00 6.26 -4.43
CA LEU A 54 -3.25 6.66 -3.03
C LEU A 54 -2.86 8.13 -2.81
#